data_AF-A0A7W1YKR8-F1
#
_entry.id   AF-A0A7W1YKR8-F1
#
_cell.length_a   1.000
_cell.length_b   1.000
_cell.length_c   1.000
_cell.angle_alpha   90.00
_cell.angle_beta   90.00
_cell.angle_gamma   90.00
#
_symmetry.space_group_name_H-M   'P 1'
#
loop_
_entity.id
_entity.type
_entity.pdbx_description
1 polymer ?
#
loop_
_entity_poly.entity_id
_entity_poly.type
_entity_poly.pdbx_seq_one_letter_code
_entity_poly.pdbx_strand_id
1 'polypeptide(L)'
;MSGGTNSSSSKIAAVVVIIPLLILAWFAAPWILPMWRWQSVDWALVAKQNDMSEGDLRREFDFMVRFKPRGKGDPAPFQIVSMSPTWKSVDPKNMNEHEPPLLVRCTVVNDHDGSPINGVWISVNSQENYFKLHGWRFPPGTLGKAPKRPVVLYQGMSMSKVDLNTAIPLDAQLNSAENDDHMRRRDDGWMPP
;
A
#
# COMPACT_ATOMS: atom_id res chain seq x y z
N MET A 1 -34.38 -39.92 42.61
CA MET A 1 -33.94 -38.58 42.18
C MET A 1 -32.44 -38.68 41.88
N SER A 2 -32.11 -38.95 40.62
CA SER A 2 -31.68 -37.98 39.59
C SER A 2 -30.26 -37.44 39.84
N GLY A 3 -29.36 -37.67 38.89
CA GLY A 3 -28.16 -36.83 38.77
C GLY A 3 -26.94 -37.57 38.27
N GLY A 4 -26.83 -37.78 36.96
CA GLY A 4 -25.53 -38.12 36.38
C GLY A 4 -25.64 -38.69 34.99
N THR A 5 -25.61 -37.84 33.95
CA THR A 5 -25.26 -38.22 32.57
C THR A 5 -25.19 -37.00 31.62
N ASN A 6 -24.59 -35.87 32.01
CA ASN A 6 -24.55 -34.66 31.14
C ASN A 6 -23.14 -34.11 30.79
N SER A 7 -22.07 -34.87 31.01
CA SER A 7 -20.69 -34.41 30.73
C SER A 7 -20.26 -34.55 29.27
N SER A 8 -20.72 -35.59 28.56
CA SER A 8 -20.24 -35.90 27.21
C SER A 8 -21.07 -35.26 26.10
N SER A 9 -22.40 -35.20 26.25
CA SER A 9 -23.28 -34.60 25.24
C SER A 9 -23.10 -33.09 25.10
N SER A 10 -22.78 -32.39 26.19
CA SER A 10 -22.49 -30.95 26.20
C SER A 10 -21.18 -30.61 25.48
N LYS A 11 -20.15 -31.47 25.63
CA LYS A 11 -18.87 -31.32 24.91
C LYS A 11 -19.03 -31.59 23.41
N ILE A 12 -19.80 -32.61 23.04
CA ILE A 12 -20.06 -32.93 21.62
C ILE A 12 -20.85 -31.78 20.96
N ALA A 13 -21.90 -31.27 21.62
CA ALA A 13 -22.68 -30.14 21.12
C ALA A 13 -21.80 -28.87 20.93
N ALA A 14 -20.90 -28.59 21.87
CA ALA A 14 -19.95 -27.47 21.74
C ALA A 14 -19.02 -27.65 20.52
N VAL A 15 -18.49 -28.86 20.30
CA VAL A 15 -17.63 -29.14 19.15
C VAL A 15 -18.38 -28.98 17.82
N VAL A 16 -19.63 -29.45 17.75
CA VAL A 16 -20.46 -29.33 16.54
C VAL A 16 -20.79 -27.87 16.20
N VAL A 17 -20.82 -26.96 17.18
CA VAL A 17 -21.04 -25.53 16.95
C VAL A 17 -19.73 -24.78 16.67
N ILE A 18 -18.66 -25.10 17.41
CA ILE A 18 -17.37 -24.40 17.29
C ILE A 18 -16.71 -24.69 15.95
N ILE A 19 -16.72 -25.93 15.47
CA ILE A 19 -16.04 -26.29 14.21
C ILE A 19 -16.60 -25.49 13.01
N PRO A 20 -17.92 -25.44 12.75
CA PRO A 20 -18.47 -24.61 11.67
C PRO A 20 -18.16 -23.12 11.83
N LEU A 21 -18.16 -22.58 13.06
CA LEU A 21 -17.78 -21.19 13.31
C LEU A 21 -16.30 -20.94 12.98
N LEU A 22 -15.40 -21.85 13.33
CA LEU A 22 -13.98 -21.76 12.97
C LEU A 22 -13.77 -21.87 11.46
N ILE A 23 -14.54 -22.72 10.77
CA ILE A 23 -14.51 -22.82 9.30
C ILE A 23 -14.99 -21.51 8.67
N LEU A 24 -16.13 -20.96 9.13
CA LEU A 24 -16.63 -19.66 8.65
C LEU A 24 -15.61 -18.54 8.92
N ALA A 25 -15.01 -18.51 10.11
CA ALA A 25 -13.96 -17.56 10.44
C ALA A 25 -12.72 -17.72 9.54
N TRP A 26 -12.33 -18.94 9.20
CA TRP A 26 -11.22 -19.20 8.28
C TRP A 26 -11.50 -18.66 6.86
N PHE A 27 -12.70 -18.85 6.35
CA PHE A 27 -13.10 -18.32 5.04
C PHE A 27 -13.34 -16.81 5.04
N ALA A 28 -13.74 -16.22 6.17
CA ALA A 28 -13.88 -14.77 6.32
C ALA A 28 -12.55 -14.07 6.62
N ALA A 29 -11.53 -14.79 7.11
CA ALA A 29 -10.24 -14.25 7.51
C ALA A 29 -9.57 -13.40 6.40
N PRO A 30 -9.53 -13.82 5.11
CA PRO A 30 -8.94 -13.02 4.04
C PRO A 30 -9.59 -11.64 3.84
N TRP A 31 -10.85 -11.46 4.24
CA TRP A 31 -11.55 -10.18 4.11
C TRP A 31 -11.23 -9.18 5.23
N ILE A 32 -10.70 -9.66 6.35
CA ILE A 32 -10.49 -8.85 7.56
C ILE A 32 -9.01 -8.79 7.93
N LEU A 33 -8.26 -9.85 7.65
CA LEU A 33 -6.84 -9.96 7.95
C LEU A 33 -6.01 -9.66 6.70
N PRO A 34 -4.84 -9.01 6.86
CA PRO A 34 -3.92 -8.75 5.76
C PRO A 34 -3.11 -10.01 5.43
N MET A 35 -3.83 -11.08 5.05
CA MET A 35 -3.28 -12.42 4.80
C MET A 35 -2.22 -12.39 3.71
N TRP A 36 -2.47 -11.64 2.63
CA TRP A 36 -1.52 -11.53 1.53
C TRP A 36 -0.17 -10.95 2.01
N ARG A 37 -0.20 -9.87 2.80
CA ARG A 37 1.02 -9.29 3.37
C ARG A 37 1.80 -10.31 4.19
N TRP A 38 1.12 -11.06 5.06
CA TRP A 38 1.79 -12.07 5.90
C TRP A 38 2.41 -13.22 5.12
N GLN A 39 1.83 -13.59 3.97
CA GLN A 39 2.30 -14.71 3.16
C GLN A 39 3.32 -14.29 2.09
N SER A 40 3.23 -13.06 1.58
CA SER A 40 3.94 -12.63 0.38
C SER A 40 5.07 -11.64 0.65
N VAL A 41 5.06 -10.96 1.81
CA VAL A 41 6.07 -9.96 2.15
C VAL A 41 7.14 -10.57 3.05
N ASP A 42 8.26 -10.94 2.43
CA ASP A 42 9.47 -11.34 3.14
C ASP A 42 10.36 -10.11 3.39
N TRP A 43 10.17 -9.48 4.54
CA TRP A 43 10.90 -8.28 4.94
C TRP A 43 12.41 -8.50 4.99
N ALA A 44 12.86 -9.68 5.43
CA ALA A 44 14.27 -10.01 5.56
C ALA A 44 14.94 -10.17 4.18
N LEU A 45 14.23 -10.80 3.24
CA LEU A 45 14.70 -10.91 1.86
C LEU A 45 14.81 -9.54 1.19
N VAL A 46 13.78 -8.69 1.33
CA VAL A 46 13.77 -7.35 0.72
C VAL A 46 14.84 -6.46 1.35
N ALA A 47 15.03 -6.53 2.66
CA ALA A 47 16.10 -5.84 3.39
C ALA A 47 17.47 -6.22 2.82
N LYS A 48 17.73 -7.52 2.69
CA LYS A 48 19.00 -8.05 2.17
C LYS A 48 19.26 -7.65 0.72
N GLN A 49 18.23 -7.67 -0.13
CA GLN A 49 18.37 -7.30 -1.55
C GLN A 49 18.71 -5.82 -1.76
N ASN A 50 18.28 -4.95 -0.83
CA ASN A 50 18.41 -3.51 -0.97
C ASN A 50 19.42 -2.88 0.00
N ASP A 51 20.20 -3.69 0.73
CA ASP A 51 21.17 -3.21 1.73
C ASP A 51 20.53 -2.27 2.78
N MET A 52 19.32 -2.62 3.21
CA MET A 52 18.53 -1.91 4.22
C MET A 52 18.31 -2.76 5.47
N SER A 53 18.01 -2.14 6.60
CA SER A 53 17.60 -2.89 7.79
C SER A 53 16.13 -3.30 7.70
N GLU A 54 15.78 -4.42 8.34
CA GLU A 54 14.38 -4.87 8.39
C GLU A 54 13.50 -3.89 9.18
N GLY A 55 14.05 -3.29 10.25
CA GLY A 55 13.35 -2.28 11.04
C GLY A 55 13.01 -1.04 10.22
N ASP A 56 13.91 -0.63 9.33
CA ASP A 56 13.71 0.49 8.41
C ASP A 56 12.58 0.19 7.41
N LEU A 57 12.54 -1.01 6.83
CA LEU A 57 11.47 -1.40 5.91
C LEU A 57 10.11 -1.59 6.59
N ARG A 58 10.10 -2.06 7.83
CA ARG A 58 8.87 -2.22 8.62
C ARG A 58 8.31 -0.91 9.14
N ARG A 59 9.03 0.20 8.94
CA ARG A 59 8.56 1.52 9.36
C ARG A 59 7.32 1.91 8.57
N GLU A 60 6.31 2.33 9.30
CA GLU A 60 5.07 2.81 8.74
C GLU A 60 5.17 4.29 8.39
N PHE A 61 4.42 4.68 7.37
CA PHE A 61 4.40 6.01 6.80
C PHE A 61 2.97 6.43 6.51
N ASP A 62 2.70 7.71 6.77
CA ASP A 62 1.55 8.42 6.25
C ASP A 62 1.92 9.04 4.93
N PHE A 63 1.22 8.66 3.87
CA PHE A 63 1.44 9.17 2.53
C PHE A 63 0.28 10.04 2.10
N MET A 64 0.62 11.09 1.36
CA MET A 64 -0.29 11.76 0.47
C MET A 64 0.11 11.39 -0.96
N VAL A 65 -0.81 10.77 -1.69
CA VAL A 65 -0.59 10.35 -3.08
C VAL A 65 -1.59 11.02 -4.01
N ARG A 66 -1.17 11.21 -5.25
CA ARG A 66 -2.01 11.69 -6.34
C ARG A 66 -2.15 10.62 -7.40
N PHE A 67 -3.37 10.35 -7.84
CA PHE A 67 -3.61 9.49 -8.99
C PHE A 67 -3.47 10.31 -10.29
N LYS A 68 -2.44 9.99 -11.09
CA LYS A 68 -2.15 10.65 -12.37
C LYS A 68 -1.51 9.64 -13.35
N PRO A 69 -2.29 8.69 -13.88
CA PRO A 69 -1.78 7.71 -14.84
C PRO A 69 -1.29 8.41 -16.11
N ARG A 70 -0.23 7.87 -16.71
CA ARG A 70 0.29 8.30 -18.02
C ARG A 70 -0.58 7.81 -19.19
N GLY A 71 -1.44 6.82 -18.94
CA GLY A 71 -2.41 6.27 -19.89
C GLY A 71 -3.10 5.03 -19.34
N LYS A 72 -3.92 4.39 -20.17
CA LYS A 72 -4.63 3.17 -19.77
C LYS A 72 -3.62 2.04 -19.52
N GLY A 73 -3.69 1.42 -18.34
CA GLY A 73 -2.81 0.31 -17.95
C GLY A 73 -1.43 0.74 -17.45
N ASP A 74 -1.27 1.99 -16.99
CA ASP A 74 -0.03 2.44 -16.35
C ASP A 74 0.28 1.57 -15.11
N PRO A 75 1.47 0.93 -15.04
CA PRO A 75 1.86 0.12 -13.89
C PRO A 75 2.15 0.95 -12.62
N ALA A 76 2.39 2.26 -12.77
CA ALA A 76 2.68 3.19 -11.67
C ALA A 76 1.80 4.45 -11.77
N PRO A 77 0.46 4.30 -11.61
CA PRO A 77 -0.47 5.39 -11.85
C PRO A 77 -0.49 6.44 -10.73
N PHE A 78 0.12 6.17 -9.58
CA PHE A 78 0.19 7.08 -8.45
C PHE A 78 1.51 7.83 -8.40
N GLN A 79 1.46 9.02 -7.81
CA GLN A 79 2.61 9.86 -7.49
C GLN A 79 2.58 10.16 -5.99
N ILE A 80 3.67 9.89 -5.28
CA ILE A 80 3.87 10.29 -3.90
C ILE A 80 4.09 11.80 -3.89
N VAL A 81 3.18 12.51 -3.23
CA VAL A 81 3.23 13.97 -3.06
C VAL A 81 3.99 14.33 -1.79
N SER A 82 3.68 13.64 -0.70
CA SER A 82 4.38 13.78 0.56
C SER A 82 4.32 12.48 1.35
N MET A 83 5.24 12.35 2.29
CA MET A 83 5.36 11.18 3.14
C MET A 83 5.92 11.60 4.50
N SER A 84 5.32 11.09 5.57
CA SER A 84 5.78 11.26 6.94
C SER A 84 5.89 9.90 7.62
N PRO A 85 7.05 9.51 8.17
CA PRO A 85 8.34 10.23 8.15
C PRO A 85 8.95 10.30 6.74
N THR A 86 9.99 11.12 6.54
CA THR A 86 10.63 11.25 5.21
C THR A 86 11.42 10.00 4.85
N TRP A 87 11.51 9.67 3.55
CA TRP A 87 12.26 8.48 3.10
C TRP A 87 13.73 8.54 3.50
N LYS A 88 14.30 9.75 3.49
CA LYS A 88 15.68 10.03 3.90
C LYS A 88 15.98 9.56 5.33
N SER A 89 14.97 9.51 6.20
CA SER A 89 15.12 8.99 7.56
C SER A 89 15.26 7.46 7.65
N VAL A 90 14.98 6.75 6.56
CA VAL A 90 14.97 5.29 6.46
C VAL A 90 16.07 4.81 5.51
N ASP A 91 16.29 5.55 4.42
CA ASP A 91 17.38 5.31 3.48
C ASP A 91 18.16 6.61 3.23
N PRO A 92 19.21 6.86 4.04
CA PRO A 92 20.06 8.03 3.90
C PRO A 92 20.95 7.97 2.64
N LYS A 93 21.17 6.79 2.04
CA LYS A 93 22.06 6.61 0.89
C LYS A 93 21.39 7.08 -0.40
N ASN A 94 20.09 6.85 -0.53
CA ASN A 94 19.30 7.32 -1.68
C ASN A 94 18.75 8.75 -1.45
N MET A 95 19.65 9.70 -1.16
CA MET A 95 19.34 11.09 -0.76
C MET A 95 18.43 11.88 -1.72
N ASN A 96 18.32 11.49 -2.98
CA ASN A 96 17.64 12.26 -4.02
C ASN A 96 16.16 11.92 -4.22
N GLU A 97 15.56 11.08 -3.36
CA GLU A 97 14.21 10.59 -3.61
C GLU A 97 13.11 11.51 -3.09
N HIS A 98 13.35 12.34 -2.06
CA HIS A 98 12.28 13.12 -1.38
C HIS A 98 12.80 14.47 -0.87
N GLU A 99 13.47 15.25 -1.73
CA GLU A 99 13.57 16.68 -1.52
C GLU A 99 12.27 17.31 -2.04
N PRO A 100 11.47 17.99 -1.20
CA PRO A 100 10.32 18.73 -1.68
C PRO A 100 10.79 19.75 -2.74
N PRO A 101 10.20 19.79 -3.94
CA PRO A 101 8.96 19.15 -4.39
C PRO A 101 9.17 18.11 -5.52
N LEU A 102 9.80 16.96 -5.25
CA LEU A 102 9.87 15.85 -6.21
C LEU A 102 8.65 14.93 -6.09
N LEU A 103 7.86 14.83 -7.17
CA LEU A 103 6.79 13.85 -7.32
C LEU A 103 7.36 12.50 -7.75
N VAL A 104 7.24 11.49 -6.90
CA VAL A 104 7.78 10.15 -7.17
C VAL A 104 6.67 9.20 -7.58
N ARG A 105 6.75 8.63 -8.79
CA ARG A 105 5.79 7.61 -9.21
C ARG A 105 5.90 6.33 -8.40
N CYS A 106 4.77 5.73 -8.10
CA CYS A 106 4.70 4.48 -7.39
C CYS A 106 3.55 3.59 -7.84
N THR A 107 3.68 2.30 -7.55
CA THR A 107 2.56 1.36 -7.56
C THR A 107 2.01 1.27 -6.15
N VAL A 108 0.71 1.52 -5.98
CA VAL A 108 0.01 1.33 -4.71
C VAL A 108 -0.64 -0.04 -4.70
N VAL A 109 -0.37 -0.83 -3.66
CA VAL A 109 -0.77 -2.23 -3.50
C VAL A 109 -1.52 -2.39 -2.18
N ASN A 110 -2.63 -3.12 -2.20
CA ASN A 110 -3.42 -3.45 -1.02
C ASN A 110 -2.79 -4.62 -0.24
N ASP A 111 -2.73 -4.51 1.10
CA ASP A 111 -2.14 -5.54 1.97
C ASP A 111 -3.02 -6.79 2.16
N HIS A 112 -4.31 -6.71 1.81
CA HIS A 112 -5.23 -7.85 1.87
C HIS A 112 -5.07 -8.84 0.72
N ASP A 113 -4.89 -8.36 -0.51
CA ASP A 113 -4.91 -9.19 -1.72
C ASP A 113 -3.68 -9.02 -2.63
N GLY A 114 -2.81 -8.04 -2.38
CA GLY A 114 -1.64 -7.77 -3.20
C GLY A 114 -1.96 -7.18 -4.58
N SER A 115 -3.20 -6.78 -4.82
CA SER A 115 -3.60 -6.21 -6.10
C SER A 115 -3.15 -4.75 -6.21
N PRO A 116 -2.58 -4.33 -7.35
CA PRO A 116 -2.26 -2.94 -7.58
C PRO A 116 -3.54 -2.16 -7.88
N ILE A 117 -3.64 -0.96 -7.31
CA ILE A 117 -4.73 -0.05 -7.62
C ILE A 117 -4.43 0.60 -8.98
N ASN A 118 -5.08 0.12 -10.03
CA ASN A 118 -4.88 0.63 -11.40
C ASN A 118 -6.01 1.54 -11.88
N GLY A 119 -7.12 1.60 -11.14
CA GLY A 119 -8.26 2.44 -11.45
C GLY A 119 -8.94 2.86 -10.16
N VAL A 120 -9.09 4.17 -9.97
CA VAL A 120 -9.91 4.73 -8.92
C VAL A 120 -11.11 5.39 -9.57
N TRP A 121 -12.27 5.37 -8.92
CA TRP A 121 -13.41 6.16 -9.38
C TRP A 121 -13.11 7.64 -9.12
N ILE A 122 -12.72 8.32 -10.19
CA ILE A 122 -12.20 9.68 -10.17
C ILE A 122 -13.14 10.57 -10.94
N SER A 123 -13.46 11.71 -10.36
CA SER A 123 -14.24 12.76 -11.00
C SER A 123 -13.43 13.44 -12.10
N VAL A 124 -14.09 14.21 -12.96
CA VAL A 124 -13.42 15.01 -14.00
C VAL A 124 -12.49 16.08 -13.41
N ASN A 125 -12.61 16.39 -12.12
CA ASN A 125 -11.82 17.41 -11.43
C ASN A 125 -10.48 16.83 -10.94
N SER A 126 -9.36 17.41 -11.38
CA SER A 126 -8.00 17.00 -10.95
C SER A 126 -7.80 17.07 -9.44
N GLN A 127 -8.54 17.96 -8.77
CA GLN A 127 -8.49 18.17 -7.33
C GLN A 127 -9.09 17.01 -6.53
N GLU A 128 -9.80 16.08 -7.18
CA GLU A 128 -10.36 14.88 -6.51
C GLU A 128 -9.43 13.66 -6.57
N ASN A 129 -8.23 13.82 -7.15
CA ASN A 129 -7.29 12.73 -7.40
C ASN A 129 -6.33 12.48 -6.24
N TYR A 130 -6.58 13.09 -5.09
CA TYR A 130 -5.67 13.08 -3.94
C TYR A 130 -6.18 12.14 -2.85
N PHE A 131 -5.27 11.31 -2.35
CA PHE A 131 -5.58 10.30 -1.36
C PHE A 131 -4.56 10.33 -0.22
N LYS A 132 -5.04 10.12 1.00
CA LYS A 132 -4.22 9.78 2.16
C LYS A 132 -4.24 8.28 2.31
N LEU A 133 -3.09 7.70 2.60
CA LEU A 133 -2.97 6.28 2.91
C LEU A 133 -1.90 6.08 3.97
N HIS A 134 -2.03 4.99 4.72
CA HIS A 134 -1.07 4.60 5.75
C HIS A 134 -0.48 3.25 5.39
N GLY A 135 0.82 3.05 5.57
CA GLY A 135 1.44 1.74 5.34
C GLY A 135 2.94 1.80 5.13
N TRP A 136 3.46 0.94 4.26
CA TRP A 136 4.89 0.74 4.05
C TRP A 136 5.31 1.17 2.65
N ARG A 137 6.55 1.61 2.54
CA ARG A 137 7.19 1.84 1.26
C ARG A 137 8.32 0.85 1.07
N PHE A 138 8.34 0.25 -0.10
CA PHE A 138 9.43 -0.61 -0.54
C PHE A 138 10.25 0.06 -1.65
N PRO A 139 11.55 -0.29 -1.73
CA PRO A 139 12.40 0.05 -2.85
C PRO A 139 11.84 -0.43 -4.21
N PRO A 140 12.32 0.14 -5.32
CA PRO A 140 11.97 -0.31 -6.67
C PRO A 140 12.18 -1.80 -6.92
N GLY A 141 11.31 -2.41 -7.75
CA GLY A 141 11.44 -3.80 -8.18
C GLY A 141 11.13 -4.85 -7.11
N THR A 142 10.58 -4.44 -5.98
CA THR A 142 10.14 -5.33 -4.90
C THR A 142 8.72 -5.85 -5.15
N LEU A 143 8.36 -6.96 -4.49
CA LEU A 143 7.03 -7.59 -4.58
C LEU A 143 6.61 -7.97 -6.02
N GLY A 144 7.56 -8.10 -6.93
CA GLY A 144 7.32 -8.35 -8.35
C GLY A 144 6.56 -7.23 -9.07
N LYS A 145 6.56 -6.00 -8.51
CA LYS A 145 5.90 -4.82 -9.08
C LYS A 145 6.93 -3.79 -9.50
N ALA A 146 6.57 -3.00 -10.53
CA ALA A 146 7.29 -1.85 -11.08
C ALA A 146 8.83 -1.86 -10.87
N PRO A 147 9.62 -2.37 -11.84
CA PRO A 147 11.06 -2.64 -11.65
C PRO A 147 11.90 -1.42 -11.27
N LYS A 148 11.47 -0.21 -11.64
CA LYS A 148 12.21 1.04 -11.40
C LYS A 148 11.47 2.05 -10.53
N ARG A 149 10.28 1.72 -10.03
CA ARG A 149 9.47 2.63 -9.20
C ARG A 149 9.20 2.00 -7.84
N PRO A 150 9.17 2.79 -6.75
CA PRO A 150 8.82 2.28 -5.45
C PRO A 150 7.42 1.66 -5.42
N VAL A 151 7.25 0.73 -4.50
CA VAL A 151 5.97 0.08 -4.22
C VAL A 151 5.48 0.57 -2.88
N VAL A 152 4.25 1.06 -2.83
CA VAL A 152 3.58 1.48 -1.60
C VAL A 152 2.57 0.40 -1.25
N LEU A 153 2.81 -0.29 -0.14
CA LEU A 153 1.88 -1.24 0.43
C LEU A 153 1.06 -0.52 1.49
N TYR A 154 -0.21 -0.23 1.19
CA TYR A 154 -1.05 0.46 2.15
C TYR A 154 -1.83 -0.55 3.01
N GLN A 155 -2.06 -0.18 4.27
CA GLN A 155 -2.87 -0.93 5.21
C GLN A 155 -4.34 -0.86 4.78
N GLY A 156 -5.02 -2.00 4.77
CA GLY A 156 -6.43 -2.10 4.42
C GLY A 156 -7.30 -1.06 5.12
N MET A 157 -8.23 -0.48 4.36
CA MET A 157 -9.16 0.57 4.80
C MET A 157 -8.53 1.92 5.19
N SER A 158 -7.20 2.10 5.13
CA SER A 158 -6.56 3.39 5.45
C SER A 158 -6.68 4.44 4.33
N MET A 159 -6.98 4.01 3.11
CA MET A 159 -7.07 4.89 1.96
C MET A 159 -8.33 5.77 2.05
N SER A 160 -8.13 7.09 2.09
CA SER A 160 -9.21 8.08 2.15
C SER A 160 -8.95 9.23 1.16
N LYS A 161 -10.01 9.82 0.62
CA LYS A 161 -9.89 11.01 -0.24
C LYS A 161 -9.47 12.22 0.60
N VAL A 162 -8.61 13.06 0.03
CA VAL A 162 -8.27 14.36 0.59
C VAL A 162 -9.44 15.32 0.37
N ASP A 163 -9.74 16.15 1.37
CA ASP A 163 -10.77 17.17 1.26
C ASP A 163 -10.42 18.23 0.20
N LEU A 164 -11.43 18.74 -0.50
CA LEU A 164 -11.26 19.69 -1.59
C LEU A 164 -10.53 20.97 -1.16
N ASN A 165 -10.78 21.46 0.06
CA ASN A 165 -10.12 22.66 0.57
C ASN A 165 -8.60 22.48 0.73
N THR A 166 -8.15 21.24 0.92
CA THR A 166 -6.72 20.90 0.98
C THR A 166 -6.18 20.57 -0.41
N ALA A 167 -6.98 19.92 -1.26
CA ALA A 167 -6.54 19.46 -2.57
C ALA A 167 -6.34 20.59 -3.59
N ILE A 168 -7.18 21.64 -3.56
CA ILE A 168 -7.06 22.80 -4.47
C ILE A 168 -5.71 23.51 -4.33
N PRO A 169 -5.28 23.99 -3.15
CA PRO A 169 -4.00 24.67 -3.00
C PRO A 169 -2.82 23.72 -3.28
N LEU A 170 -2.98 22.43 -2.96
CA LEU A 170 -1.98 21.41 -3.24
C LEU A 170 -1.78 21.20 -4.76
N ASP A 171 -2.86 21.11 -5.55
CA ASP A 171 -2.75 21.00 -7.01
C ASP A 171 -2.06 22.22 -7.62
N ALA A 172 -2.38 23.42 -7.13
CA ALA A 172 -1.69 24.64 -7.55
C ALA A 172 -0.18 24.60 -7.24
N GLN A 173 0.21 24.13 -6.05
CA GLN A 173 1.60 23.99 -5.65
C GLN A 173 2.35 22.95 -6.50
N LEU A 174 1.67 21.85 -6.86
CA LEU A 174 2.28 20.74 -7.58
C LEU A 174 2.43 20.98 -9.09
N ASN A 175 1.78 22.01 -9.65
CA ASN A 175 1.98 22.37 -11.06
C ASN A 175 3.42 22.81 -11.36
N SER A 176 4.15 23.32 -10.37
CA SER A 176 5.58 23.66 -10.47
C SER A 176 6.51 22.60 -9.89
N ALA A 177 5.96 21.48 -9.38
CA ALA A 177 6.77 20.42 -8.79
C ALA A 177 7.52 19.62 -9.87
N GLU A 178 8.72 19.16 -9.56
CA GLU A 178 9.48 18.31 -10.46
C GLU A 178 8.85 16.92 -10.49
N ASN A 179 8.67 16.35 -11.68
CA ASN A 179 8.15 14.99 -11.85
C ASN A 179 9.30 14.04 -12.18
N ASP A 180 9.39 12.94 -11.43
CA ASP A 180 10.47 11.97 -11.58
C ASP A 180 10.46 11.23 -12.94
N ASP A 181 9.36 11.30 -13.70
CA ASP A 181 9.27 10.85 -15.09
C ASP A 181 10.34 11.45 -16.01
N HIS A 182 10.77 12.68 -15.72
CA HIS A 182 11.77 13.36 -16.54
C HIS A 182 13.21 12.94 -16.19
N MET A 183 13.39 12.13 -15.14
CA MET A 183 14.70 11.64 -14.72
C MET A 183 15.05 10.34 -15.44
N ARG A 184 16.05 10.39 -16.34
CA ARG A 184 16.55 9.24 -17.11
C ARG A 184 16.87 8.00 -16.26
N ARG A 185 17.30 8.17 -15.00
CA ARG A 185 17.60 7.04 -14.09
C ARG A 185 16.35 6.30 -13.59
N ARG A 186 15.18 6.97 -13.56
CA ARG A 186 13.90 6.43 -13.08
C ARG A 186 12.90 6.14 -14.19
N ASP A 187 13.24 6.51 -15.42
CA ASP A 187 12.47 6.15 -16.59
C ASP A 187 12.32 4.62 -16.69
N ASP A 188 11.09 4.16 -16.48
CA ASP A 188 10.68 2.76 -16.56
C ASP A 188 10.40 2.32 -18.00
N GLY A 189 10.56 3.23 -18.98
CA GLY A 189 10.36 2.97 -20.41
C GLY A 189 8.90 2.71 -20.77
N TRP A 190 7.96 2.91 -19.84
CA TRP A 190 6.54 2.72 -20.11
C TRP A 190 5.99 3.91 -20.87
N MET A 191 5.40 3.64 -22.02
CA MET A 191 4.67 4.60 -22.84
C MET A 191 3.22 4.14 -22.96
N PRO A 192 2.25 5.08 -23.02
CA PRO A 192 0.88 4.73 -23.29
C PRO A 192 0.78 4.04 -24.67
N PRO A 193 -0.07 3.00 -24.80
CA PRO A 193 -0.32 2.35 -26.08
C PRO A 193 -1.07 3.26 -27.06
#